data_AF-K2EKA8-F1
#
_entry.id   AF-K2EKA8-F1
#
_cell.length_a   1.000
_cell.length_b   1.000
_cell.length_c   1.000
_cell.angle_alpha   90.00
_cell.angle_beta   90.00
_cell.angle_gamma   90.00
#
_symmetry.space_group_name_H-M   'P 1'
#
loop_
_entity.id
_entity.type
_entity.pdbx_description
1 polymer ?
#
loop_
_entity_poly.entity_id
_entity_poly.type
_entity_poly.pdbx_seq_one_letter_code
_entity_poly.pdbx_strand_id
1 'polypeptide(L)'
;MFISIEPTEYYYHKDILEPFLGYIKENPSLRWSFENHKNAIFIVSLDEARSIYGGAMLLKEKFSSLPREVQKNMKNLGLINKNVWTCTTLLYKKNNYSDQCEFFFETFYRDLYRKLVEFGVKEKTGFLYMMLEPGEYFCTEVLGCWPYINKIKLHDSLKDLSHGVLSLRENQSQSHIKTGRKKFPKEIKLAA
;
A
#
# COMPACT_ATOMS: atom_id res chain seq x y z
N MET A 1 1.19 11.53 12.01
CA MET A 1 0.97 12.38 10.81
C MET A 1 1.87 11.84 9.72
N PHE A 2 1.38 11.76 8.48
CA PHE A 2 2.18 11.28 7.36
C PHE A 2 3.06 12.39 6.79
N ILE A 3 4.30 12.03 6.45
CA ILE A 3 5.25 12.84 5.69
C ILE A 3 5.55 12.16 4.36
N SER A 4 5.68 12.96 3.30
CA SER A 4 6.16 12.48 2.00
C SER A 4 7.64 12.76 1.92
N ILE A 5 8.44 11.77 1.58
CA ILE A 5 9.90 11.85 1.48
C ILE A 5 10.29 11.52 0.05
N GLU A 6 10.87 12.50 -0.63
CA GLU A 6 11.38 12.36 -1.99
C GLU A 6 12.77 11.69 -2.00
N PRO A 7 13.22 11.08 -3.13
CA PRO A 7 14.55 10.49 -3.25
C PRO A 7 15.70 11.39 -2.78
N THR A 8 15.60 12.68 -3.05
CA THR A 8 16.60 13.70 -2.70
C THR A 8 16.71 13.95 -1.19
N GLU A 9 15.70 13.56 -0.43
CA GLU A 9 15.59 13.85 1.01
C GLU A 9 15.93 12.62 1.88
N TYR A 10 16.18 11.46 1.28
CA TYR A 10 16.40 10.19 1.99
C TYR A 10 17.45 10.28 3.09
N TYR A 11 18.54 11.00 2.84
CA TYR A 11 19.62 11.16 3.80
C TYR A 11 19.13 11.76 5.13
N TYR A 12 18.18 12.69 5.09
CA TYR A 12 17.65 13.37 6.27
C TYR A 12 16.59 12.58 7.03
N HIS A 13 16.07 11.49 6.44
CA HIS A 13 14.99 10.68 7.01
C HIS A 13 15.37 9.21 7.18
N LYS A 14 16.67 8.93 7.24
CA LYS A 14 17.20 7.56 7.29
C LYS A 14 16.59 6.73 8.42
N ASP A 15 16.43 7.31 9.60
CA ASP A 15 15.93 6.62 10.79
C ASP A 15 14.48 6.13 10.63
N ILE A 16 13.70 6.80 9.78
CA ILE A 16 12.30 6.43 9.48
C ILE A 16 12.24 5.44 8.32
N LEU A 17 13.12 5.60 7.33
CA LEU A 17 13.12 4.78 6.12
C LEU A 17 13.77 3.41 6.31
N GLU A 18 14.81 3.29 7.14
CA GLU A 18 15.53 2.02 7.31
C GLU A 18 14.66 0.88 7.83
N PRO A 19 13.78 1.06 8.83
CA PRO A 19 12.85 0.01 9.24
C PRO A 19 11.95 -0.47 8.09
N PHE A 20 11.43 0.47 7.29
CA PHE A 20 10.57 0.16 6.13
C PHE A 20 11.34 -0.63 5.08
N LEU A 21 12.56 -0.19 4.75
CA LEU A 21 13.46 -0.86 3.83
C LEU A 21 13.93 -2.22 4.34
N GLY A 22 14.13 -2.37 5.65
CA GLY A 22 14.44 -3.63 6.31
C GLY A 22 13.37 -4.67 6.04
N TYR A 23 12.11 -4.33 6.29
CA TYR A 23 10.97 -5.21 6.01
C TYR A 23 10.90 -5.65 4.53
N ILE A 24 11.09 -4.73 3.58
CA ILE A 24 11.09 -5.08 2.15
C ILE A 24 12.23 -6.03 1.80
N LYS A 25 13.42 -5.83 2.38
CA LYS A 25 14.59 -6.68 2.14
C LYS A 25 14.39 -8.09 2.69
N GLU A 26 13.74 -8.19 3.85
CA GLU A 26 13.42 -9.45 4.52
C GLU A 26 12.29 -10.21 3.85
N ASN A 27 11.41 -9.51 3.11
CA ASN A 27 10.31 -10.11 2.35
C ASN A 27 10.73 -10.43 0.90
N PRO A 28 10.98 -11.70 0.54
CA PRO A 28 11.47 -12.05 -0.80
C PRO A 28 10.50 -11.69 -1.92
N SER A 29 9.19 -11.72 -1.65
CA SER A 29 8.15 -11.41 -2.62
C SER A 29 8.13 -9.92 -2.98
N LEU A 30 8.32 -9.06 -1.98
CA LEU A 30 8.42 -7.61 -2.19
C LEU A 30 9.78 -7.19 -2.74
N ARG A 31 10.88 -7.83 -2.32
CA ARG A 31 12.25 -7.46 -2.72
C ARG A 31 12.42 -7.28 -4.22
N TRP A 32 11.89 -8.21 -5.02
CA TRP A 32 11.97 -8.17 -6.47
C TRP A 32 11.19 -7.00 -7.07
N SER A 33 10.02 -6.69 -6.49
CA SER A 33 9.15 -5.62 -6.97
C SER A 33 9.70 -4.22 -6.66
N PHE A 34 10.74 -4.13 -5.84
CA PHE A 34 11.29 -2.87 -5.33
C PHE A 34 12.82 -2.81 -5.36
N GLU A 35 13.45 -3.48 -6.33
CA GLU A 35 14.91 -3.40 -6.55
C GLU A 35 15.40 -1.95 -6.70
N ASN A 36 14.55 -1.08 -7.28
CA ASN A 36 14.83 0.34 -7.52
C ASN A 36 14.36 1.29 -6.40
N HIS A 37 14.20 0.82 -5.16
CA HIS A 37 13.74 1.62 -4.00
C HIS A 37 14.49 2.96 -3.78
N LYS A 38 15.71 3.11 -4.31
CA LYS A 38 16.47 4.37 -4.28
C LYS A 38 15.77 5.53 -5.00
N ASN A 39 14.88 5.22 -5.94
CA ASN A 39 14.10 6.21 -6.70
C ASN A 39 12.64 6.29 -6.22
N ALA A 40 12.31 5.66 -5.09
CA ALA A 40 10.95 5.66 -4.58
C ALA A 40 10.55 7.01 -3.98
N ILE A 41 9.26 7.20 -3.85
CA ILE A 41 8.71 8.21 -2.96
C ILE A 41 8.11 7.46 -1.79
N PHE A 42 8.42 7.91 -0.58
CA PHE A 42 7.89 7.30 0.63
C PHE A 42 6.82 8.20 1.24
N ILE A 43 5.69 7.62 1.63
CA ILE A 43 4.68 8.30 2.45
C ILE A 43 4.65 7.56 3.77
N VAL A 44 5.26 8.11 4.81
CA VAL A 44 5.50 7.40 6.07
C VAL A 44 4.89 8.14 7.25
N SER A 45 4.43 7.40 8.24
CA SER A 45 4.02 7.92 9.54
C SER A 45 4.79 7.18 10.62
N LEU A 46 5.38 7.96 11.52
CA LEU A 46 6.01 7.48 12.74
C LEU A 46 5.22 8.04 13.93
N ASP A 47 4.79 7.14 14.82
CA ASP A 47 4.24 7.46 16.13
C ASP A 47 5.09 6.74 17.18
N GLU A 48 6.14 7.42 17.64
CA GLU A 48 7.09 6.87 18.60
C GLU A 48 6.43 6.52 19.93
N ALA A 49 5.51 7.37 20.40
CA ALA A 49 4.79 7.19 21.65
C ALA A 49 3.99 5.87 21.66
N ARG A 50 3.48 5.46 20.50
CA ARG A 50 2.77 4.18 20.33
C ARG A 50 3.64 3.07 19.75
N SER A 51 4.89 3.36 19.41
CA SER A 51 5.81 2.46 18.71
C SER A 51 5.21 1.89 17.43
N ILE A 52 4.61 2.78 16.63
CA ILE A 52 3.97 2.43 15.36
C ILE A 52 4.74 3.09 14.23
N TYR A 53 5.11 2.29 13.24
CA TYR A 53 5.71 2.76 12.00
C TYR A 53 4.99 2.12 10.83
N GLY A 54 4.74 2.91 9.79
CA GLY A 54 4.10 2.41 8.60
C GLY A 54 4.05 3.44 7.50
N GLY A 55 3.57 3.03 6.35
CA GLY A 55 3.44 3.92 5.21
C GLY A 55 3.25 3.20 3.90
N ALA A 56 3.61 3.91 2.84
CA ALA A 56 3.67 3.42 1.49
C ALA A 56 5.01 3.75 0.85
N MET A 57 5.44 2.88 -0.06
CA MET A 57 6.55 3.13 -0.97
C MET A 57 6.01 3.10 -2.38
N LEU A 58 6.26 4.18 -3.13
CA LEU A 58 5.77 4.39 -4.47
C LEU A 58 6.95 4.39 -5.45
N LEU A 59 6.88 3.58 -6.51
CA LEU A 59 7.88 3.55 -7.56
C LEU A 59 7.29 3.87 -8.92
N LYS A 60 8.02 4.67 -9.70
CA LYS A 60 7.69 4.93 -11.09
C LYS A 60 8.45 3.96 -11.97
N GLU A 61 7.73 3.04 -12.59
CA GLU A 61 8.33 1.95 -13.36
C GLU A 61 7.88 2.01 -14.82
N LYS A 62 8.74 1.51 -15.72
CA LYS A 62 8.32 1.30 -17.10
C LYS A 62 7.38 0.11 -17.12
N PHE A 63 6.27 0.20 -17.85
CA PHE A 63 5.37 -0.95 -18.02
C PHE A 63 6.10 -2.25 -18.40
N SER A 64 7.14 -2.16 -19.24
CA SER A 64 7.94 -3.30 -19.69
C SER A 64 8.79 -3.97 -18.59
N SER A 65 9.07 -3.29 -17.48
CA SER A 65 9.84 -3.86 -16.36
C SER A 65 8.98 -4.60 -15.33
N LEU A 66 7.65 -4.47 -15.41
CA LEU A 66 6.71 -5.13 -14.50
C LEU A 66 6.63 -6.65 -14.80
N PRO A 67 6.16 -7.51 -13.87
CA PRO A 67 5.91 -8.92 -14.16
C PRO A 67 4.98 -9.12 -15.36
N ARG A 68 5.11 -10.24 -16.08
CA ARG A 68 4.26 -10.52 -17.25
C ARG A 68 2.77 -10.59 -16.88
N GLU A 69 2.48 -11.09 -15.70
CA GLU A 69 1.15 -11.24 -15.10
C GLU A 69 0.54 -9.87 -14.82
N VAL A 70 1.33 -8.98 -14.22
CA VAL A 70 0.97 -7.58 -13.99
C VAL A 70 0.72 -6.87 -15.32
N GLN A 71 1.63 -7.04 -16.27
CA GLN A 71 1.50 -6.48 -17.62
C GLN A 71 0.21 -6.96 -18.32
N LYS A 72 -0.12 -8.26 -18.23
CA LYS A 72 -1.33 -8.83 -18.80
C LYS A 72 -2.59 -8.17 -18.23
N ASN A 73 -2.65 -7.99 -16.92
CA ASN A 73 -3.79 -7.35 -16.26
C ASN A 73 -3.92 -5.86 -16.62
N MET A 74 -2.80 -5.16 -16.74
CA MET A 74 -2.77 -3.75 -17.14
C MET A 74 -3.04 -3.52 -18.62
N LYS A 75 -2.70 -4.47 -19.52
CA LYS A 75 -3.07 -4.41 -20.95
C LYS A 75 -4.58 -4.29 -21.12
N ASN A 76 -5.35 -5.02 -20.33
CA ASN A 76 -6.81 -4.96 -20.34
C ASN A 76 -7.36 -3.58 -19.92
N LEU A 77 -6.54 -2.76 -19.25
CA LEU A 77 -6.87 -1.39 -18.86
C LEU A 77 -6.34 -0.34 -19.85
N GLY A 78 -5.74 -0.75 -20.97
CA GLY A 78 -5.22 0.16 -22.00
C GLY A 78 -3.95 0.92 -21.59
N LEU A 79 -3.19 0.43 -20.60
CA LEU A 79 -2.02 1.12 -20.03
C LEU A 79 -0.69 0.78 -20.72
N ILE A 80 -0.75 0.38 -21.99
CA ILE A 80 0.43 -0.08 -22.76
C ILE A 80 1.35 1.12 -23.04
N ASN A 81 2.67 0.91 -22.89
CA ASN A 81 3.75 1.88 -23.16
C ASN A 81 3.80 3.12 -22.24
N LYS A 82 3.13 3.09 -21.09
CA LYS A 82 3.21 4.18 -20.10
C LYS A 82 4.15 3.81 -18.96
N ASN A 83 4.68 4.83 -18.29
CA ASN A 83 5.20 4.63 -16.95
C ASN A 83 4.02 4.41 -16.00
N VAL A 84 4.17 3.47 -15.08
CA VAL A 84 3.15 3.11 -14.10
C VAL A 84 3.70 3.34 -12.72
N TRP A 85 2.86 3.90 -11.85
CA TRP A 85 3.17 4.02 -10.44
C TRP A 85 2.75 2.74 -9.72
N THR A 86 3.72 2.03 -9.17
CA THR A 86 3.51 0.88 -8.30
C THR A 86 3.59 1.32 -6.84
N CYS A 87 2.89 0.61 -5.96
CA CYS A 87 2.80 0.97 -4.56
C CYS A 87 2.74 -0.30 -3.70
N THR A 88 3.51 -0.31 -2.62
CA THR A 88 3.34 -1.26 -1.52
C THR A 88 3.12 -0.51 -0.22
N THR A 89 2.45 -1.14 0.74
CA THR A 89 2.20 -0.59 2.07
C THR A 89 2.74 -1.51 3.13
N LEU A 90 3.03 -0.93 4.28
CA LEU A 90 3.41 -1.65 5.46
C LEU A 90 2.83 -0.92 6.66
N LEU A 91 2.32 -1.68 7.61
CA LEU A 91 2.09 -1.21 8.95
C LEU A 91 2.68 -2.17 9.97
N TYR A 92 3.56 -1.65 10.81
CA TYR A 92 4.12 -2.38 11.93
C TYR A 92 3.80 -1.69 13.25
N LYS A 93 3.55 -2.52 14.26
CA LYS A 93 3.35 -2.11 15.64
C LYS A 93 4.12 -3.04 16.56
N LYS A 94 5.00 -2.48 17.39
CA LYS A 94 5.89 -3.27 18.27
C LYS A 94 5.18 -3.95 19.45
N ASN A 95 4.02 -3.46 19.87
CA ASN A 95 3.32 -3.92 21.09
C ASN A 95 2.03 -4.67 20.79
N ASN A 96 1.73 -5.66 21.65
CA ASN A 96 0.58 -6.55 21.55
C ASN A 96 -0.76 -5.81 21.42
N TYR A 97 -1.65 -6.42 20.64
CA TYR A 97 -2.99 -5.97 20.31
C TYR A 97 -3.80 -5.58 21.56
N SER A 98 -4.02 -4.28 21.75
CA SER A 98 -5.04 -3.74 22.64
C SER A 98 -6.41 -3.75 21.95
N ASP A 99 -7.52 -3.76 22.70
CA ASP A 99 -8.90 -3.70 22.18
C ASP A 99 -9.19 -2.52 21.24
N GLN A 100 -8.35 -1.48 21.23
CA GLN A 100 -8.45 -0.33 20.31
C GLN A 100 -7.70 -0.50 18.97
N CYS A 101 -7.22 -1.70 18.65
CA CYS A 101 -6.39 -1.92 17.45
C CYS A 101 -7.13 -1.64 16.14
N GLU A 102 -8.40 -2.04 16.05
CA GLU A 102 -9.20 -1.87 14.82
C GLU A 102 -9.38 -0.40 14.45
N PHE A 103 -9.77 0.45 15.42
CA PHE A 103 -9.96 1.89 15.18
C PHE A 103 -8.67 2.57 14.74
N PHE A 104 -7.54 2.15 15.31
CA PHE A 104 -6.23 2.64 14.90
C PHE A 104 -5.93 2.27 13.44
N PHE A 105 -6.10 1.00 13.07
CA PHE A 105 -5.86 0.55 11.70
C PHE A 105 -6.77 1.26 10.70
N GLU A 106 -8.07 1.36 10.99
CA GLU A 106 -9.01 2.09 10.14
C GLU A 106 -8.53 3.52 9.89
N THR A 107 -8.14 4.24 10.95
CA THR A 107 -7.65 5.61 10.84
C THR A 107 -6.37 5.68 10.04
N PHE A 108 -5.41 4.78 10.30
CA PHE A 108 -4.15 4.71 9.58
C PHE A 108 -4.36 4.51 8.07
N TYR A 109 -5.12 3.50 7.66
CA TYR A 109 -5.32 3.19 6.23
C TYR A 109 -6.15 4.26 5.53
N ARG A 110 -7.11 4.89 6.21
CA ARG A 110 -7.88 6.00 5.66
C ARG A 110 -7.01 7.24 5.43
N ASP A 111 -6.17 7.59 6.40
CA ASP A 111 -5.29 8.74 6.29
C ASP A 111 -4.16 8.49 5.28
N LEU A 112 -3.64 7.25 5.20
CA LEU A 112 -2.69 6.86 4.17
C LEU A 112 -3.31 6.98 2.78
N TYR A 113 -4.55 6.52 2.59
CA TYR A 113 -5.25 6.67 1.31
C TYR A 113 -5.41 8.14 0.91
N ARG A 114 -5.77 9.02 1.85
CA ARG A 114 -5.85 10.46 1.58
C ARG A 114 -4.51 11.00 1.06
N LYS A 115 -3.39 10.58 1.64
CA LYS A 115 -2.06 10.96 1.17
C LYS A 115 -1.71 10.39 -0.20
N LEU A 116 -2.16 9.17 -0.51
CA LEU A 116 -2.02 8.61 -1.86
C LEU A 116 -2.84 9.39 -2.90
N VAL A 117 -4.02 9.90 -2.54
CA VAL A 117 -4.83 10.77 -3.40
C VAL A 117 -4.10 12.11 -3.64
N GLU A 118 -3.59 12.75 -2.58
CA GLU A 118 -2.77 13.96 -2.70
C GLU A 118 -1.57 13.73 -3.64
N PHE A 119 -0.89 12.60 -3.49
CA PHE A 119 0.17 12.16 -4.39
C PHE A 119 -0.32 12.02 -5.84
N GLY A 120 -1.48 11.40 -6.06
CA GLY A 120 -2.07 11.23 -7.38
C GLY A 120 -2.31 12.56 -8.10
N VAL A 121 -2.79 13.56 -7.36
CA VAL A 121 -2.96 14.93 -7.86
C VAL A 121 -1.61 15.53 -8.25
N LYS A 122 -0.60 15.44 -7.37
CA LYS A 122 0.76 15.96 -7.61
C LYS A 122 1.40 15.35 -8.86
N GLU A 123 1.36 14.02 -8.96
CA GLU A 123 2.00 13.26 -10.05
C GLU A 123 1.10 13.11 -11.30
N LYS A 124 -0.08 13.74 -11.29
CA LYS A 124 -1.09 13.68 -12.37
C LYS A 124 -1.42 12.23 -12.76
N THR A 125 -1.52 11.34 -11.78
CA THR A 125 -1.92 9.94 -11.95
C THR A 125 -3.27 9.68 -11.28
N GLY A 126 -4.16 9.00 -12.01
CA GLY A 126 -5.50 8.66 -11.52
C GLY A 126 -5.59 7.33 -10.78
N PHE A 127 -4.50 6.55 -10.74
CA PHE A 127 -4.46 5.23 -10.13
C PHE A 127 -3.05 4.84 -9.67
N LEU A 128 -2.98 3.83 -8.81
CA LEU A 128 -1.77 3.11 -8.43
C LEU A 128 -1.94 1.62 -8.70
N TYR A 129 -0.85 0.95 -9.05
CA TYR A 129 -0.79 -0.50 -9.03
C TYR A 129 -0.28 -1.00 -7.69
N MET A 130 -1.16 -1.64 -6.93
CA MET A 130 -0.88 -2.15 -5.60
C MET A 130 -0.22 -3.52 -5.68
N MET A 131 0.86 -3.70 -4.95
CA MET A 131 1.57 -4.97 -4.73
C MET A 131 1.73 -5.16 -3.23
N LEU A 132 0.84 -5.94 -2.64
CA LEU A 132 0.65 -6.03 -1.20
C LEU A 132 0.76 -7.47 -0.72
N GLU A 133 1.21 -7.66 0.51
CA GLU A 133 0.98 -8.94 1.17
C GLU A 133 -0.52 -9.20 1.36
N PRO A 134 -0.95 -10.46 1.49
CA PRO A 134 -2.36 -10.79 1.67
C PRO A 134 -3.00 -10.08 2.88
N GLY A 135 -2.25 -9.97 3.99
CA GLY A 135 -2.70 -9.27 5.19
C GLY A 135 -2.88 -7.76 5.00
N GLU A 136 -1.89 -7.11 4.39
CA GLU A 136 -1.97 -5.67 4.03
C GLU A 136 -3.12 -5.41 3.06
N TYR A 137 -3.28 -6.25 2.03
CA TYR A 137 -4.38 -6.15 1.08
C TYR A 137 -5.74 -6.24 1.78
N PHE A 138 -5.92 -7.24 2.67
CA PHE A 138 -7.12 -7.36 3.48
C PHE A 138 -7.39 -6.11 4.31
N CYS A 139 -6.37 -5.56 4.97
CA CYS A 139 -6.51 -4.35 5.76
C CYS A 139 -6.91 -3.14 4.91
N THR A 140 -6.29 -2.93 3.75
CA THR A 140 -6.65 -1.82 2.85
C THR A 140 -8.08 -1.95 2.32
N GLU A 141 -8.53 -3.17 2.02
CA GLU A 141 -9.88 -3.42 1.52
C GLU A 141 -10.94 -3.28 2.62
N VAL A 142 -10.73 -3.94 3.76
CA VAL A 142 -11.76 -4.08 4.80
C VAL A 142 -11.75 -2.93 5.79
N LEU A 143 -10.56 -2.51 6.24
CA LEU A 143 -10.42 -1.45 7.25
C LEU A 143 -10.28 -0.09 6.56
N GLY A 144 -9.45 -0.02 5.52
CA GLY A 144 -9.25 1.21 4.74
C GLY A 144 -10.41 1.56 3.81
N CYS A 145 -11.22 0.58 3.41
CA CYS A 145 -12.27 0.73 2.38
C CYS A 145 -11.74 1.28 1.05
N TRP A 146 -10.52 0.88 0.64
CA TRP A 146 -9.85 1.44 -0.52
C TRP A 146 -10.59 1.11 -1.85
N PRO A 147 -10.76 2.08 -2.77
CA PRO A 147 -11.54 1.90 -3.99
C PRO A 147 -10.73 1.22 -5.11
N TYR A 148 -10.59 -0.09 -5.01
CA TYR A 148 -9.97 -0.91 -6.05
C TYR A 148 -10.88 -1.03 -7.29
N ILE A 149 -10.37 -0.64 -8.46
CA ILE A 149 -11.02 -0.74 -9.77
C ILE A 149 -10.94 -2.19 -10.28
N ASN A 150 -9.81 -2.85 -10.04
CA ASN A 150 -9.58 -4.23 -10.42
C ASN A 150 -8.84 -4.94 -9.27
N LYS A 151 -9.30 -6.14 -8.93
CA LYS A 151 -8.73 -6.99 -7.87
C LYS A 151 -8.23 -8.27 -8.53
N ILE A 152 -6.95 -8.56 -8.38
CA ILE A 152 -6.37 -9.80 -8.86
C ILE A 152 -6.39 -10.78 -7.69
N LYS A 153 -7.07 -11.92 -7.87
CA LYS A 153 -7.22 -12.92 -6.81
C LYS A 153 -5.87 -13.57 -6.49
N LEU A 154 -5.66 -13.88 -5.22
CA LEU A 154 -4.45 -14.52 -4.70
C LEU A 154 -4.04 -15.81 -5.44
N HIS A 155 -5.00 -16.63 -5.86
CA HIS A 155 -4.71 -17.88 -6.59
C HIS A 155 -4.13 -17.66 -8.00
N ASP A 156 -4.29 -16.46 -8.57
CA ASP A 156 -3.73 -16.06 -9.86
C ASP A 156 -2.48 -15.16 -9.70
N SER A 157 -2.01 -14.99 -8.47
CA SER A 157 -1.00 -13.99 -8.13
C SER A 157 0.42 -14.53 -8.10
N LEU A 158 1.37 -13.64 -8.41
CA LEU A 158 2.78 -13.97 -8.42
C LEU A 158 3.31 -13.98 -6.99
N LYS A 159 3.94 -15.07 -6.55
CA LYS A 159 4.74 -15.10 -5.31
C LYS A 159 3.97 -14.66 -4.05
N ASP A 160 2.73 -15.09 -3.88
CA ASP A 160 1.90 -14.84 -2.69
C ASP A 160 1.55 -13.36 -2.42
N LEU A 161 1.71 -12.46 -3.40
CA LEU A 161 1.29 -11.07 -3.28
C LEU A 161 -0.11 -10.86 -3.82
N SER A 162 -0.94 -10.12 -3.09
CA SER A 162 -2.18 -9.59 -3.63
C SER A 162 -1.89 -8.38 -4.52
N HIS A 163 -2.55 -8.35 -5.68
CA HIS A 163 -2.41 -7.26 -6.62
C HIS A 163 -3.76 -6.57 -6.90
N GLY A 164 -3.71 -5.27 -7.16
CA GLY A 164 -4.91 -4.52 -7.50
C GLY A 164 -4.61 -3.18 -8.13
N VAL A 165 -5.61 -2.59 -8.78
CA VAL A 165 -5.55 -1.21 -9.28
C VAL A 165 -6.37 -0.34 -8.36
N LEU A 166 -5.68 0.51 -7.60
CA LEU A 166 -6.29 1.45 -6.68
C LEU A 166 -6.67 2.74 -7.44
N SER A 167 -7.91 3.17 -7.36
CA SER A 167 -8.31 4.49 -7.84
C SER A 167 -7.79 5.58 -6.90
N LEU A 168 -7.20 6.64 -7.46
CA LEU A 168 -6.84 7.86 -6.74
C LEU A 168 -7.78 9.02 -7.02
N ARG A 169 -8.88 8.77 -7.75
CA ARG A 169 -9.93 9.77 -7.94
C ARG A 169 -10.78 9.82 -6.68
N GLU A 170 -10.95 11.01 -6.11
CA GLU A 170 -11.95 11.22 -5.05
C GLU A 170 -13.32 10.86 -5.60
N ASN A 171 -13.83 9.69 -5.21
CA ASN A 171 -15.23 9.37 -5.40
C ASN A 171 -16.02 10.16 -4.36
N GLN A 172 -16.58 11.31 -4.74
CA GLN A 172 -17.56 12.06 -3.93
C GLN A 172 -18.76 11.19 -3.50
N SER A 173 -18.93 10.02 -4.10
CA SER A 173 -20.04 9.09 -3.93
C SER A 173 -19.84 7.96 -2.91
N GLN A 174 -18.69 7.85 -2.24
CA GLN A 174 -18.48 6.85 -1.17
C GLN A 174 -18.80 7.36 0.25
N SER A 175 -19.34 8.57 0.39
CA SER A 175 -19.94 9.06 1.65
C SER A 175 -21.13 8.23 2.13
N HIS A 176 -21.67 7.32 1.31
CA HIS A 176 -22.53 6.23 1.76
C HIS A 176 -21.70 4.99 2.13
N ILE A 177 -20.89 5.11 3.19
CA ILE A 177 -20.40 3.94 3.90
C ILE A 177 -21.64 3.23 4.45
N LYS A 178 -21.95 2.06 3.87
CA LYS A 178 -22.86 1.10 4.49
C LYS A 178 -22.31 0.82 5.89
N THR A 179 -23.04 1.28 6.90
CA THR A 179 -22.91 0.92 8.32
C THR A 179 -23.27 -0.55 8.59
N GLY A 180 -22.90 -1.45 7.68
CA GLY A 180 -22.92 -2.88 7.92
C GLY A 180 -21.63 -3.26 8.62
N ARG A 181 -21.59 -3.14 9.95
CA ARG A 181 -20.57 -3.84 10.77
C ARG A 181 -20.61 -5.32 10.40
N LYS A 182 -19.76 -5.76 9.48
CA LYS A 182 -19.48 -7.18 9.31
C LYS A 182 -18.72 -7.59 10.56
N LYS A 183 -19.38 -8.34 11.45
CA LYS A 183 -18.71 -8.98 12.59
C LYS A 183 -17.57 -9.83 12.05
N PHE A 184 -16.34 -9.50 12.43
CA PHE A 184 -15.19 -10.36 12.14
C PHE A 184 -15.38 -11.71 12.84
N PRO A 185 -15.03 -12.84 12.20
CA PRO A 185 -14.81 -14.10 12.90
C PRO A 185 -13.65 -13.90 13.88
N LYS A 186 -13.84 -14.26 15.14
CA LYS A 186 -12.90 -14.01 16.25
C LYS A 186 -11.58 -14.78 16.20
N GLU A 187 -11.25 -15.48 15.12
CA GLU A 187 -10.02 -16.27 15.04
C GLU A 187 -9.40 -16.17 13.64
N ILE A 188 -8.47 -15.24 13.48
CA ILE A 188 -7.39 -15.38 12.50
C ILE A 188 -6.14 -15.70 13.31
N LYS A 189 -5.79 -16.99 13.38
CA LYS A 189 -4.45 -17.40 13.79
C LYS A 189 -3.49 -16.94 12.69
N LEU A 190 -2.82 -15.82 12.92
CA LEU A 190 -1.61 -15.48 12.18
C LEU A 190 -0.58 -16.56 12.50
N ALA A 191 -0.18 -17.33 11.49
CA ALA A 191 0.94 -18.25 11.60
C ALA A 191 2.22 -17.43 11.85
N ALA A 192 2.99 -17.87 12.84
CA ALA A 192 4.28 -17.32 13.23
C ALA A 192 5.37 -17.65 12.19
#